data_AF-A0A4R2R1V8-F1
#
_entry.id   AF-A0A4R2R1V8-F1
#
_cell.length_a   1.000
_cell.length_b   1.000
_cell.length_c   1.000
_cell.angle_alpha   90.00
_cell.angle_beta   90.00
_cell.angle_gamma   90.00
#
_symmetry.space_group_name_H-M   'P 1'
#
loop_
_entity.id
_entity.type
_entity.pdbx_description
1 polymer ?
#
loop_
_entity_poly.entity_id
_entity_poly.type
_entity_poly.pdbx_seq_one_letter_code
_entity_poly.pdbx_strand_id
1 'polypeptide(L)' 'MIFWTIREDLRHMFRATVPARGDTAETFCGITFEITPDDIRLPDDVWDQRPELCSRCARIFRENHAMRR' A
#
# COMPACT_ATOMS: atom_id res chain seq x y z
N MET A 1 10.72 -0.51 -1.20
CA MET A 1 10.03 -0.92 0.05
C MET A 1 8.54 -1.01 -0.22
N ILE A 2 7.79 -1.69 0.63
CA ILE A 2 6.33 -1.78 0.53
C ILE A 2 5.73 -0.72 1.45
N PHE A 3 4.78 0.03 0.93
CA PHE A 3 4.04 1.06 1.66
C PHE A 3 2.54 0.78 1.57
N TRP A 4 1.79 1.43 2.46
CA TRP A 4 0.36 1.23 2.63
C TRP A 4 -0.39 2.53 2.35
N THR A 5 -1.58 2.41 1.79
CA THR A 5 -2.51 3.54 1.59
C THR A 5 -3.93 3.07 1.86
N ILE A 6 -4.83 3.94 2.33
CA ILE A 6 -6.26 3.63 2.42
C ILE A 6 -6.97 4.18 1.19
N ARG A 7 -7.69 3.33 0.46
CA ARG A 7 -8.61 3.72 -0.61
C ARG A 7 -9.83 2.81 -0.56
N GLU A 8 -11.01 3.36 -0.75
CA GLU A 8 -12.28 2.60 -0.72
C GLU A 8 -12.44 1.81 0.60
N ASP A 9 -12.10 2.43 1.73
CA ASP A 9 -12.14 1.84 3.08
C ASP A 9 -11.27 0.57 3.26
N LEU A 10 -10.37 0.31 2.32
CA LEU A 10 -9.44 -0.82 2.37
C LEU A 10 -8.00 -0.32 2.38
N ARG A 11 -7.14 -1.10 3.02
CA ARG A 11 -5.69 -0.90 3.00
C ARG A 11 -5.10 -1.55 1.76
N HIS A 12 -4.38 -0.79 0.94
CA HIS A 12 -3.72 -1.24 -0.28
C HIS A 12 -2.21 -1.15 -0.16
N MET A 13 -1.51 -1.94 -0.95
CA MET A 13 -0.05 -2.02 -0.98
C MET A 13 0.48 -1.36 -2.24
N PHE A 14 1.54 -0.60 -2.14
CA PHE A 14 2.28 -0.10 -3.29
C PHE A 14 3.79 -0.20 -3.05
N ARG A 15 4.56 -0.23 -4.13
CA ARG A 15 6.03 -0.31 -4.07
C ARG A 15 6.63 1.06 -4.42
N ALA A 16 7.44 1.60 -3.53
CA ALA A 16 8.22 2.81 -3.78
C ALA A 16 9.65 2.68 -3.23
N THR A 17 10.58 3.47 -3.75
CA THR A 17 11.94 3.56 -3.20
C THR A 17 11.97 4.57 -2.06
N VAL A 18 11.45 5.77 -2.30
CA VAL A 18 11.21 6.82 -1.32
C VAL A 18 9.85 7.44 -1.67
N PRO A 19 8.79 7.26 -0.87
CA PRO A 19 7.52 7.93 -1.12
C PRO A 19 7.67 9.41 -0.77
N ALA A 20 7.43 10.29 -1.75
CA ALA A 20 7.41 11.73 -1.56
C ALA A 20 6.02 12.29 -1.84
N ARG A 21 5.66 13.35 -1.12
CA ARG A 21 4.38 14.03 -1.30
C ARG A 21 4.30 14.61 -2.72
N GLY A 22 3.18 14.41 -3.40
CA GLY A 22 2.96 14.90 -4.75
C GLY A 22 3.46 13.96 -5.85
N ASP A 23 4.19 12.89 -5.50
CA ASP A 23 4.53 11.87 -6.47
C ASP A 23 3.30 11.03 -6.82
N THR A 24 3.30 10.48 -8.03
CA THR A 24 2.30 9.49 -8.43
C THR A 24 2.74 8.09 -8.02
N ALA A 25 1.86 7.35 -7.37
CA ALA A 25 2.05 5.95 -7.02
C ALA A 25 0.92 5.07 -7.58
N GLU A 26 1.22 3.79 -7.74
CA GLU A 26 0.25 2.78 -8.13
C GLU A 26 0.28 1.61 -7.15
N THR A 27 -0.89 1.26 -6.63
CA THR A 27 -1.08 0.06 -5.79
C THR A 27 -0.96 -1.21 -6.62
N PHE A 28 -0.67 -2.34 -5.99
CA PHE A 28 -0.61 -3.63 -6.69
C PHE A 28 -1.92 -4.02 -7.37
N CYS A 29 -3.06 -3.55 -6.90
CA CYS A 29 -4.35 -3.81 -7.54
C CYS A 29 -4.67 -2.87 -8.72
N GLY A 30 -3.80 -1.89 -9.01
CA GLY A 30 -3.90 -0.99 -10.17
C GLY A 30 -4.50 0.38 -9.88
N ILE A 31 -4.69 0.76 -8.61
CA ILE A 31 -5.16 2.11 -8.26
C ILE A 31 -3.99 3.07 -8.34
N THR A 32 -4.07 4.05 -9.24
CA THR A 32 -3.14 5.17 -9.36
C THR A 32 -3.61 6.36 -8.51
N PHE A 33 -2.69 6.98 -7.76
CA PHE A 33 -3.00 8.10 -6.89
C PHE A 33 -1.80 9.02 -6.68
N GLU A 34 -2.05 10.24 -6.23
CA GLU A 34 -1.00 11.15 -5.73
C GLU A 34 -0.72 10.87 -4.25
N ILE A 35 0.55 10.72 -3.89
CA ILE A 35 0.98 10.44 -2.52
C ILE A 35 0.73 11.67 -1.64
N THR A 36 -0.02 11.45 -0.57
CA THR A 36 -0.30 12.45 0.47
C THR A 36 0.56 12.21 1.71
N PRO A 37 0.70 13.19 2.63
CA PRO A 37 1.40 12.98 3.90
C PRO A 37 0.91 11.77 4.71
N ASP A 38 -0.39 11.46 4.64
CA ASP A 38 -1.00 10.34 5.34
C ASP A 38 -0.51 8.98 4.82
N ASP A 39 -0.07 8.92 3.56
CA ASP A 39 0.48 7.73 2.92
C ASP A 39 1.98 7.51 3.27
N ILE A 40 2.68 8.56 3.73
CA ILE A 40 4.15 8.56 3.85
C ILE A 40 4.64 7.94 5.17
N ARG A 41 3.83 7.91 6.25
CA ARG A 41 4.26 7.40 7.57
C ARG A 41 3.13 6.93 8.51
N LEU A 42 2.37 5.90 8.14
CA LEU A 42 1.60 5.16 9.15
C LEU A 42 2.17 3.74 9.31
N PRO A 43 3.04 3.49 10.31
CA PRO A 43 3.36 2.14 10.76
C PRO A 43 2.07 1.35 11.05
N ASP A 44 2.11 0.02 10.92
CA ASP A 44 0.98 -0.86 11.24
C ASP A 44 0.40 -0.62 12.65
N ASP A 45 1.21 -0.08 13.56
CA ASP A 45 0.87 0.21 14.95
C ASP A 45 0.25 1.61 15.18
N VAL A 46 0.22 2.47 14.15
CA VAL A 46 -0.30 3.86 14.24
C VAL A 46 -1.73 3.97 13.69
N TRP A 47 -2.30 2.87 13.20
CA TRP A 47 -3.69 2.85 12.77
C TRP A 47 -4.61 2.71 13.99
N ASP A 48 -5.29 3.79 14.39
CA ASP A 48 -6.34 3.74 15.41
C ASP A 48 -7.42 2.72 15.05
N GLN A 49 -7.77 2.66 13.77
CA GLN A 49 -8.59 1.62 13.17
C GLN A 49 -7.90 1.14 11.92
N ARG A 50 -7.36 -0.09 11.97
CA ARG A 50 -6.68 -0.69 10.84
C ARG A 50 -7.71 -1.28 9.87
N PRO A 51 -7.91 -0.70 8.67
CA PRO A 51 -8.87 -1.24 7.74
C PRO A 51 -8.42 -2.60 7.19
N GLU A 52 -9.36 -3.35 6.66
CA GLU A 52 -9.08 -4.64 6.05
C GLU A 52 -8.11 -4.50 4.87
N LEU A 53 -7.27 -5.51 4.68
CA LEU A 53 -6.35 -5.56 3.56
C LEU A 53 -7.11 -5.87 2.26
N CYS A 54 -6.89 -5.08 1.23
CA CYS A 54 -7.40 -5.35 -0.10
C CYS A 54 -6.98 -6.76 -0.56
N SER A 55 -7.96 -7.62 -0.82
CA SER A 55 -7.76 -9.02 -1.21
C SER A 55 -6.94 -9.16 -2.50
N ARG A 56 -7.09 -8.24 -3.45
CA ARG A 56 -6.31 -8.18 -4.70
C ARG A 56 -4.84 -7.88 -4.42
N CYS A 57 -4.55 -6.86 -3.61
CA CYS A 57 -3.18 -6.54 -3.18
C CYS A 57 -2.56 -7.73 -2.43
N ALA A 58 -3.29 -8.34 -1.50
CA ALA A 58 -2.82 -9.49 -0.72
C ALA A 58 -2.50 -10.71 -1.60
N ARG A 59 -3.30 -10.95 -2.64
CA ARG A 59 -3.09 -12.05 -3.58
C ARG A 59 -1.82 -11.83 -4.42
N ILE A 60 -1.69 -10.66 -5.03
CA ILE A 60 -0.53 -10.32 -5.88
C ILE A 60 0.76 -10.31 -5.07
N PHE A 61 0.72 -9.76 -3.84
CA PHE A 61 1.87 -9.78 -2.95
C PHE A 61 2.29 -11.22 -2.61
N ARG A 62 1.33 -12.09 -2.27
CA ARG A 62 1.60 -13.51 -2.01
C ARG A 62 2.18 -14.22 -3.23
N GLU A 63 1.62 -14.02 -4.42
CA GLU A 63 2.13 -14.61 -5.66
C GLU A 63 3.59 -14.18 -5.93
N ASN A 64 3.90 -12.90 -5.78
CA ASN A 64 5.24 -12.34 -6.01
C ASN A 64 6.27 -12.73 -4.94
N HIS A 65 5.84 -12.92 -3.68
CA HIS A 65 6.73 -13.29 -2.58
C HIS A 65 6.78 -14.80 -2.28
N ALA A 66 5.83 -15.59 -2.77
CA ALA A 66 5.85 -17.05 -2.67
C ALA A 66 6.93 -17.70 -3.54
N MET A 67 7.44 -17.00 -4.57
CA MET A 67 8.53 -17.50 -5.44
C MET A 67 9.94 -17.31 -4.86
N ARG A 68 10.10 -16.88 -3.60
CA ARG A 68 11.42 -16.72 -2.95
C ARG A 68 11.77 -17.85 -1.98
N ARG A 69 11.46 -19.10 -2.31
CA ARG A 69 11.94 -20.29 -1.59
C ARG A 69 13.04 -20.99 -2.35
#